data_AF-A0A8X8XXV8-F1
#
_entry.id   AF-A0A8X8XXV8-F1
#
_cell.length_a   1.000
_cell.length_b   1.000
_cell.length_c   1.000
_cell.angle_alpha   90.00
_cell.angle_beta   90.00
_cell.angle_gamma   90.00
#
_symmetry.space_group_name_H-M   'P 1'
#
loop_
_entity.id
_entity.type
_entity.pdbx_description
1 polymer ?
#
loop_
_entity_poly.entity_id
_entity_poly.type
_entity_poly.pdbx_seq_one_letter_code
_entity_poly.pdbx_strand_id
1 'polypeptide(L)'
;MAAAVLTSSILRIKASSSAFSKSRRVRRPQNVDGDLFVADVEIKLEGNGPWTLGSDITLIHTPGHTKGSVCLLDKTRRILFTGDHLLMDEFGWSILDQYNWFSVTEQLKSVQKLVELDFEWILPGHGRRASFQNAQEKDTSFKAFLAARGFQG
;
A
#
# COMPACT_ATOMS: atom_id res chain seq x y z
N MET A 1 -11.73 -12.54 8.82
CA MET A 1 -10.72 -11.45 8.66
C MET A 1 -10.08 -11.61 7.29
N ALA A 2 -9.95 -10.54 6.51
CA ALA A 2 -9.23 -10.62 5.23
C ALA A 2 -7.72 -10.46 5.49
N ALA A 3 -6.92 -11.39 4.96
CA ALA A 3 -5.46 -11.30 5.00
C ALA A 3 -4.99 -10.93 3.59
N ALA A 4 -4.44 -9.73 3.45
CA ALA A 4 -3.71 -9.32 2.25
C ALA A 4 -2.22 -9.54 2.53
N VAL A 5 -1.58 -10.43 1.78
CA VAL A 5 -0.12 -10.58 1.80
C VAL A 5 0.40 -9.86 0.56
N LEU A 6 1.07 -8.73 0.79
CA LEU A 6 1.76 -7.93 -0.22
C LEU A 6 3.23 -8.34 -0.18
N THR A 7 3.63 -9.31 -0.98
CA THR A 7 5.06 -9.57 -1.24
C THR A 7 5.42 -9.00 -2.61
N SER A 8 6.66 -8.53 -2.73
CA SER A 8 7.24 -7.86 -3.90
C SER A 8 6.56 -8.24 -5.22
N SER A 9 5.82 -7.28 -5.78
CA SER A 9 5.15 -7.32 -7.09
C SER A 9 3.85 -8.14 -7.23
N ILE A 10 3.32 -8.85 -6.22
CA ILE A 10 2.02 -9.54 -6.32
C ILE A 10 1.18 -9.28 -5.06
N LEU A 11 0.06 -8.57 -5.23
CA LEU A 11 -0.96 -8.47 -4.20
C LEU A 11 -1.82 -9.73 -4.23
N ARG A 12 -1.80 -10.53 -3.16
CA ARG A 12 -2.75 -11.64 -2.94
C ARG A 12 -3.82 -11.21 -1.93
N ILE A 13 -5.05 -11.04 -2.39
CA ILE A 13 -6.20 -10.71 -1.54
C ILE A 13 -6.89 -12.02 -1.12
N LYS A 14 -6.81 -12.41 0.15
CA LYS A 14 -7.58 -13.54 0.70
C LYS A 14 -8.71 -12.98 1.57
N ALA A 15 -9.92 -12.90 1.02
CA ALA A 15 -11.12 -12.56 1.79
C ALA A 15 -11.63 -13.82 2.50
N SER A 16 -11.73 -13.79 3.84
CA SER A 16 -12.43 -14.85 4.59
C SER A 16 -13.88 -14.40 4.84
N SER A 17 -14.80 -14.97 4.06
CA SER A 17 -16.24 -15.04 4.34
C SER A 17 -16.71 -16.43 3.89
N SER A 18 -17.65 -17.02 4.62
CA SER A 18 -18.09 -18.42 4.53
C SER A 18 -18.78 -18.82 3.20
N ALA A 19 -18.68 -18.01 2.15
CA ALA A 19 -19.11 -18.37 0.80
C ALA A 19 -18.01 -17.95 -0.20
N PHE A 20 -17.44 -18.95 -0.87
CA PHE A 20 -16.49 -18.85 -1.99
C PHE A 20 -15.12 -18.19 -1.76
N SER A 21 -14.13 -19.06 -1.51
CA SER A 21 -12.68 -18.79 -1.55
C SER A 21 -12.17 -18.63 -2.98
N LYS A 22 -12.02 -17.39 -3.47
CA LYS A 22 -11.11 -17.09 -4.59
C LYS A 22 -10.17 -15.96 -4.20
N SER A 23 -8.91 -16.30 -3.94
CA SER A 23 -7.86 -15.32 -3.71
C SER A 23 -7.45 -14.69 -5.03
N ARG A 24 -7.57 -13.37 -5.18
CA ARG A 24 -7.16 -12.71 -6.44
C ARG A 24 -5.68 -12.32 -6.41
N ARG A 25 -4.97 -12.60 -7.50
CA ARG A 25 -3.60 -12.12 -7.76
C ARG A 25 -3.65 -10.88 -8.64
N VAL A 26 -3.12 -9.78 -8.14
CA VAL A 26 -3.04 -8.50 -8.86
C VAL A 26 -1.57 -8.10 -8.97
N ARG A 27 -1.11 -7.77 -10.18
CA ARG A 27 0.28 -7.30 -10.44
C ARG A 27 0.29 -6.15 -11.43
N ARG A 28 1.16 -5.16 -11.17
CA ARG A 28 1.54 -4.12 -12.15
C ARG A 28 2.85 -4.54 -12.84
N PRO A 29 2.97 -4.42 -14.17
CA PRO A 29 4.25 -4.66 -14.83
C PRO A 29 5.30 -3.63 -14.37
N GLN A 30 6.49 -4.12 -14.01
CA GLN A 30 7.69 -3.30 -13.90
C GLN A 30 8.36 -3.35 -15.27
N ASN A 31 8.71 -2.22 -15.88
CA ASN A 31 9.46 -2.23 -17.14
C ASN A 31 10.85 -2.83 -16.88
N VAL A 32 10.99 -4.11 -17.18
CA VAL A 32 12.24 -4.81 -17.42
C VAL A 32 12.00 -5.60 -18.71
N ASP A 33 12.76 -5.29 -19.75
CA ASP A 33 12.77 -6.09 -20.97
C ASP A 33 13.19 -7.52 -20.59
N GLY A 34 12.29 -8.48 -20.78
CA GLY A 34 12.54 -9.89 -20.48
C GLY A 34 11.31 -10.64 -19.99
N ASP A 35 10.64 -11.31 -20.94
CA ASP A 35 9.55 -12.29 -20.73
C ASP A 35 10.01 -13.53 -19.94
N LEU A 36 10.39 -13.37 -18.67
CA LEU A 36 10.70 -14.50 -17.81
C LEU A 36 9.96 -14.33 -16.48
N PHE A 37 8.91 -15.16 -16.32
CA PHE A 37 7.99 -15.29 -15.19
C PHE A 37 6.83 -14.28 -15.12
N VAL A 38 6.02 -14.20 -16.18
CA VAL A 38 4.61 -13.84 -16.05
C VAL A 38 3.86 -15.09 -15.59
N ALA A 39 3.87 -15.38 -14.29
CA ALA A 39 2.92 -16.33 -13.72
C ALA A 39 1.50 -15.84 -14.00
N ASP A 40 0.58 -16.76 -14.28
CA ASP A 40 -0.82 -16.46 -14.58
C ASP A 40 -1.41 -15.49 -13.54
N VAL A 41 -1.72 -14.26 -13.98
CA VAL A 41 -2.26 -13.17 -13.16
C VAL A 41 -3.75 -13.04 -13.45
N GLU A 42 -4.56 -12.95 -12.40
CA GLU A 42 -6.00 -12.84 -12.57
C GLU A 42 -6.44 -11.43 -12.99
N ILE A 43 -5.67 -10.39 -12.61
CA ILE A 43 -5.95 -9.00 -12.96
C ILE A 43 -4.64 -8.25 -13.23
N LYS A 44 -4.53 -7.67 -14.43
CA LYS A 44 -3.49 -6.72 -14.82
C LYS A 44 -3.98 -5.30 -14.57
N LEU A 45 -3.20 -4.49 -13.85
CA LEU A 45 -3.50 -3.08 -13.62
C LEU A 45 -2.87 -2.22 -14.70
N GLU A 46 -3.66 -1.34 -15.32
CA GLU A 46 -3.21 -0.41 -16.36
C GLU A 46 -3.35 1.05 -15.92
N GLY A 47 -2.42 1.90 -16.34
CA GLY A 47 -2.36 3.30 -15.91
C GLY A 47 -1.73 3.52 -14.53
N ASN A 48 -2.19 4.56 -13.83
CA ASN A 48 -1.67 5.01 -12.52
C ASN A 48 -2.72 4.96 -11.40
N GLY A 49 -3.87 4.33 -11.65
CA GLY A 49 -4.95 4.22 -10.67
C GLY A 49 -5.60 5.56 -10.29
N PRO A 50 -6.43 5.60 -9.22
CA PRO A 50 -6.80 4.45 -8.40
C PRO A 50 -7.62 3.41 -9.18
N TRP A 51 -7.58 2.15 -8.76
CA TRP A 51 -8.37 1.06 -9.34
C TRP A 51 -9.36 0.51 -8.34
N THR A 52 -10.60 0.30 -8.74
CA THR A 52 -11.62 -0.27 -7.86
C THR A 52 -11.75 -1.77 -8.09
N LEU A 53 -11.73 -2.54 -7.00
CA LEU A 53 -12.00 -3.98 -7.00
C LEU A 53 -13.32 -4.24 -6.25
N GLY A 54 -14.39 -4.54 -6.98
CA GLY A 54 -15.73 -4.68 -6.39
C GLY A 54 -16.31 -3.31 -5.99
N SER A 55 -17.09 -3.24 -4.91
CA SER A 55 -17.70 -1.99 -4.42
C SER A 55 -16.79 -1.19 -3.50
N ASP A 56 -16.02 -1.89 -2.65
CA ASP A 56 -15.47 -1.29 -1.43
C ASP A 56 -13.94 -1.26 -1.37
N ILE A 57 -13.26 -1.94 -2.28
CA ILE A 57 -11.81 -1.98 -2.30
C ILE A 57 -11.26 -1.03 -3.36
N THR A 58 -10.37 -0.13 -2.96
CA THR A 58 -9.64 0.76 -3.85
C THR A 58 -8.14 0.47 -3.77
N LEU A 59 -7.52 0.19 -4.90
CA LEU A 59 -6.08 0.10 -5.05
C LEU A 59 -5.51 1.47 -5.42
N ILE A 60 -4.53 1.92 -4.66
CA ILE A 60 -3.94 3.25 -4.78
C ILE A 60 -2.49 3.06 -5.21
N HIS A 61 -2.14 3.60 -6.36
CA HIS A 61 -0.77 3.52 -6.86
C HIS A 61 0.16 4.38 -6.00
N THR A 62 1.13 3.73 -5.38
CA THR A 62 2.07 4.33 -4.44
C THR A 62 3.50 3.98 -4.84
N PRO A 63 4.00 4.52 -5.98
CA PRO A 63 5.37 4.27 -6.40
C PRO A 63 6.36 4.77 -5.34
N GLY A 64 7.41 4.02 -5.07
CA GLY A 64 8.36 4.40 -4.03
C GLY A 64 9.26 3.25 -3.63
N HIS A 65 8.77 2.39 -2.73
CA HIS A 65 9.46 1.14 -2.38
C HIS A 65 9.76 0.29 -3.62
N THR A 66 8.80 0.20 -4.55
CA THR A 66 9.02 -0.25 -5.93
C THR A 66 8.26 0.67 -6.90
N LYS A 67 8.58 0.62 -8.19
CA LYS A 67 7.82 1.35 -9.24
C LYS A 67 6.34 0.90 -9.32
N GLY A 68 6.09 -0.36 -8.95
CA GLY A 68 4.78 -1.01 -9.02
C GLY A 68 4.05 -1.12 -7.68
N SER A 69 4.53 -0.48 -6.62
CA SER A 69 3.92 -0.55 -5.30
C SER A 69 2.50 0.04 -5.29
N VAL A 70 1.60 -0.64 -4.58
CA VAL A 70 0.18 -0.30 -4.49
C VAL A 70 -0.28 -0.51 -3.07
N CYS A 71 -0.97 0.47 -2.50
CA CYS A 71 -1.71 0.32 -1.25
C CYS A 71 -3.16 -0.12 -1.53
N LEU A 72 -3.75 -0.89 -0.63
CA LEU A 72 -5.15 -1.31 -0.72
C LEU A 72 -5.95 -0.62 0.39
N LEU A 73 -6.98 0.12 0.00
CA LEU A 73 -7.94 0.74 0.90
C LEU A 73 -9.24 -0.08 0.91
N ASP A 74 -9.59 -0.63 2.07
CA ASP A 74 -10.91 -1.19 2.36
C ASP A 74 -11.78 -0.06 2.92
N LYS A 75 -12.65 0.51 2.07
CA LYS A 75 -13.49 1.66 2.42
C LYS A 75 -14.54 1.32 3.48
N THR A 76 -15.07 0.09 3.47
CA THR A 76 -16.09 -0.35 4.43
C THR A 76 -15.50 -0.46 5.83
N ARG A 77 -14.30 -1.04 5.95
CA ARG A 77 -13.64 -1.24 7.25
C ARG A 77 -12.72 -0.09 7.65
N ARG A 78 -12.51 0.89 6.76
CA ARG A 78 -11.60 2.03 6.96
C ARG A 78 -10.17 1.54 7.27
N ILE A 79 -9.70 0.54 6.50
CA ILE A 79 -8.37 -0.08 6.67
C ILE A 79 -7.52 0.17 5.43
N LEU A 80 -6.31 0.70 5.64
CA LEU A 80 -5.28 0.83 4.62
C LEU A 80 -4.20 -0.25 4.81
N PHE A 81 -4.04 -1.11 3.81
CA PHE A 81 -2.92 -2.05 3.73
C PHE A 81 -1.81 -1.41 2.89
N THR A 82 -0.65 -1.18 3.49
CA THR A 82 0.48 -0.49 2.84
C THR A 82 1.57 -1.41 2.32
N GLY A 83 1.56 -2.70 2.71
CA GLY A 83 2.67 -3.60 2.42
C GLY A 83 3.98 -2.99 2.94
N ASP A 84 5.03 -3.06 2.13
CA ASP A 84 6.35 -2.53 2.49
C ASP A 84 6.51 -1.02 2.19
N HIS A 85 5.41 -0.33 1.82
CA HIS A 85 5.46 1.08 1.43
C HIS A 85 5.56 2.04 2.62
N LEU A 86 4.95 1.72 3.75
CA LEU A 86 5.03 2.52 4.97
C LEU A 86 4.77 1.58 6.14
N LEU A 87 5.66 1.59 7.13
CA LEU A 87 5.57 0.72 8.31
C LEU A 87 5.60 1.52 9.61
N MET A 88 5.17 0.88 10.69
CA MET A 88 5.29 1.39 12.05
C MET A 88 6.27 0.49 12.81
N ASP A 89 7.45 1.02 13.14
CA ASP A 89 8.44 0.34 13.98
C ASP A 89 8.30 0.78 15.45
N GLU A 90 9.32 0.53 16.27
CA GLU A 90 9.33 0.92 17.68
C GLU A 90 9.55 2.43 17.89
N PHE A 91 10.11 3.13 16.90
CA PHE A 91 10.43 4.56 16.92
C PHE A 91 9.40 5.42 16.17
N GLY A 92 8.54 4.81 15.34
CA GLY A 92 7.42 5.48 14.71
C GLY A 92 7.21 5.06 13.26
N TRP A 93 6.70 6.00 12.45
CA TRP A 93 6.57 5.81 11.00
C TRP A 93 7.94 5.69 10.36
N SER A 94 8.08 4.72 9.46
CA SER A 94 9.36 4.40 8.85
C SER A 94 9.19 3.87 7.43
N ILE A 95 10.25 3.99 6.65
CA ILE A 95 10.41 3.37 5.33
C ILE A 95 11.76 2.68 5.30
N LEU A 96 11.84 1.53 4.63
CA LEU A 96 13.08 0.76 4.54
C LEU A 96 13.97 1.30 3.42
N ASP A 97 14.71 2.38 3.68
CA ASP A 97 15.55 3.06 2.69
C ASP A 97 16.51 2.10 1.97
N GLN A 98 17.17 1.22 2.72
CA GLN A 98 18.10 0.22 2.20
C GLN A 98 17.44 -0.84 1.29
N TYR A 99 16.12 -0.99 1.38
CA TYR A 99 15.32 -1.89 0.56
C TYR A 99 14.38 -1.14 -0.38
N ASN A 100 14.65 0.14 -0.67
CA ASN A 100 13.93 0.90 -1.68
C ASN A 100 14.53 0.60 -3.07
N TRP A 101 13.73 -0.02 -3.95
CA TRP A 101 14.14 -0.41 -5.29
C TRP A 101 13.65 0.55 -6.39
N PHE A 102 13.21 1.76 -6.04
CA PHE A 102 12.78 2.73 -7.04
C PHE A 102 13.14 4.17 -6.69
N SER A 103 12.48 4.79 -5.71
CA SER A 103 12.83 6.15 -5.28
C SER A 103 12.25 6.47 -3.91
N VAL A 104 13.10 6.90 -2.98
CA VAL A 104 12.68 7.39 -1.67
C VAL A 104 11.82 8.66 -1.81
N THR A 105 12.20 9.58 -2.71
CA THR A 105 11.43 10.80 -2.96
C THR A 105 10.03 10.50 -3.48
N GLU A 106 9.88 9.55 -4.40
CA GLU A 106 8.56 9.12 -4.89
C GLU A 106 7.77 8.39 -3.80
N GLN A 107 8.44 7.65 -2.92
CA GLN A 107 7.80 7.04 -1.75
C GLN A 107 7.22 8.10 -0.81
N LEU A 108 7.95 9.17 -0.52
CA LEU A 108 7.48 10.26 0.34
C LEU A 108 6.30 11.04 -0.31
N LYS A 109 6.36 11.30 -1.63
CA LYS A 109 5.20 11.83 -2.38
C LYS A 109 3.99 10.90 -2.29
N SER A 110 4.21 9.59 -2.35
CA SER A 110 3.14 8.62 -2.21
C SER A 110 2.56 8.59 -0.79
N VAL A 111 3.38 8.72 0.25
CA VAL A 111 2.92 8.88 1.64
C VAL A 111 2.09 10.16 1.81
N GLN A 112 2.47 11.27 1.15
CA GLN A 112 1.66 12.48 1.15
C GLN A 112 0.26 12.24 0.57
N LYS A 113 0.12 11.46 -0.51
CA LYS A 113 -1.19 11.07 -1.05
C LYS A 113 -2.03 10.27 -0.05
N LEU A 114 -1.40 9.51 0.86
CA LEU A 114 -2.11 8.71 1.86
C LEU A 114 -2.77 9.59 2.93
N VAL A 115 -2.25 10.80 3.18
CA VAL A 115 -2.84 11.75 4.14
C VAL A 115 -4.30 12.05 3.78
N GLU A 116 -4.59 12.23 2.49
CA GLU A 116 -5.92 12.60 1.99
C GLU A 116 -6.95 11.45 2.01
N LEU A 117 -6.54 10.24 2.42
CA LEU A 117 -7.41 9.06 2.41
C LEU A 117 -8.17 8.91 3.72
N ASP A 118 -9.43 8.49 3.63
CA ASP A 118 -10.25 8.19 4.79
C ASP A 118 -10.04 6.74 5.28
N PHE A 119 -9.24 6.58 6.33
CA PHE A 119 -9.02 5.32 7.03
C PHE A 119 -8.69 5.56 8.51
N GLU A 120 -8.94 4.54 9.33
CA GLU A 120 -8.67 4.53 10.77
C GLU A 120 -7.56 3.57 11.14
N TRP A 121 -7.36 2.53 10.34
CA TRP A 121 -6.35 1.51 10.58
C TRP A 121 -5.36 1.44 9.44
N ILE A 122 -4.10 1.24 9.78
CA ILE A 122 -3.03 0.95 8.82
C ILE A 122 -2.34 -0.36 9.20
N LEU A 123 -2.27 -1.25 8.22
CA LEU A 123 -1.72 -2.60 8.33
C LEU A 123 -0.54 -2.72 7.36
N PRO A 124 0.70 -2.55 7.84
CA PRO A 124 1.87 -2.70 7.01
C PRO A 124 2.21 -4.18 6.78
N GLY A 125 3.07 -4.45 5.78
CA GLY A 125 3.61 -5.78 5.50
C GLY A 125 4.61 -6.23 6.58
N HIS A 126 5.32 -5.26 7.17
CA HIS A 126 6.25 -5.45 8.29
C HIS A 126 6.01 -4.39 9.36
N GLY A 127 6.41 -4.67 10.59
CA GLY A 127 6.15 -3.78 11.73
C GLY A 127 4.75 -3.96 12.32
N ARG A 128 4.32 -2.98 13.11
CA ARG A 128 3.08 -3.04 13.89
C ARG A 128 1.92 -2.45 13.11
N ARG A 129 0.71 -2.99 13.33
CA ARG A 129 -0.52 -2.29 12.96
C ARG A 129 -0.68 -1.04 13.83
N ALA A 130 -1.28 0.00 13.29
CA ALA A 130 -1.60 1.22 14.02
C ALA A 130 -3.03 1.67 13.69
N SER A 131 -3.61 2.43 14.61
CA SER A 131 -4.94 3.03 14.47
C SER A 131 -4.93 4.48 14.92
N PHE A 132 -5.88 5.24 14.43
CA PHE A 132 -6.06 6.65 14.77
C PHE A 132 -7.44 6.87 15.39
N GLN A 133 -7.52 7.79 16.36
CA GLN A 133 -8.79 8.17 16.97
C GLN A 133 -9.64 9.01 16.01
N ASN A 134 -8.99 9.80 15.15
CA ASN A 134 -9.65 10.65 14.16
C ASN A 134 -8.71 11.01 13.01
N ALA A 135 -9.26 11.64 11.96
CA ALA A 135 -8.50 12.06 10.79
C ALA A 135 -7.40 13.08 11.11
N GLN A 136 -7.62 13.99 12.08
CA GLN A 136 -6.64 15.02 12.44
C GLN A 136 -5.38 14.40 13.06
N GLU A 137 -5.53 13.40 13.93
CA GLU A 137 -4.40 12.66 14.51
C GLU A 137 -3.61 11.95 13.42
N LYS A 138 -4.30 11.24 12.52
CA LYS A 138 -3.71 10.56 11.36
C LYS A 138 -2.89 11.54 10.52
N ASP A 139 -3.51 12.63 10.08
CA ASP A 139 -2.89 13.65 9.22
C ASP A 139 -1.67 14.27 9.89
N THR A 140 -1.78 14.62 11.17
CA THR A 140 -0.70 15.21 11.94
C THR A 140 0.49 14.26 12.03
N SER A 141 0.24 12.97 12.30
CA SER A 141 1.30 11.97 12.42
C SER A 141 2.04 11.74 11.09
N PHE A 142 1.33 11.72 9.95
CA PHE A 142 1.94 11.54 8.63
C PHE A 142 2.69 12.79 8.19
N LYS A 143 2.13 13.98 8.43
CA LYS A 143 2.80 15.26 8.15
C LYS A 143 4.08 15.42 8.99
N ALA A 144 4.06 15.02 10.26
CA ALA A 144 5.24 15.00 11.11
C ALA A 144 6.33 14.05 10.57
N PHE A 145 5.94 12.85 10.11
CA PHE A 145 6.86 11.93 9.47
C PHE A 145 7.48 12.52 8.19
N LEU A 146 6.68 13.11 7.30
CA LEU A 146 7.16 13.75 6.08
C LEU A 146 8.12 14.91 6.38
N ALA A 147 7.80 15.74 7.36
CA ALA A 147 8.66 16.84 7.81
C ALA A 147 9.98 16.34 8.40
N ALA A 148 9.96 15.29 9.22
CA ALA A 148 11.16 14.67 9.77
C ALA A 148 12.07 14.07 8.69
N ARG A 149 11.50 13.67 7.55
CA ARG A 149 12.23 13.21 6.36
C ARG A 149 12.69 14.36 5.44
N GLY A 150 12.47 15.61 5.84
CA GLY A 150 12.83 16.80 5.04
C GLY A 150 12.02 16.94 3.76
N PHE A 151 10.87 16.26 3.65
CA PHE A 151 10.04 16.32 2.45
C PHE A 151 9.21 17.60 2.44
N GLN A 152 9.53 18.50 1.52
CA GLN A 152 8.74 19.68 1.21
C GLN A 152 7.97 19.38 -0.08
N GLY A 153 6.66 19.14 0.07
CA GLY A 153 5.78 18.79 -1.04
C GLY A 153 5.61 19.90 -2.05
#